data_AF-A0A2N8TEM5-F1
#
_entry.id   AF-A0A2N8TEM5-F1
#
_cell.length_a   1.000
_cell.length_b   1.000
_cell.length_c   1.000
_cell.angle_alpha   90.00
_cell.angle_beta   90.00
_cell.angle_gamma   90.00
#
_symmetry.space_group_name_H-M   'P 1'
#
loop_
_entity.id
_entity.type
_entity.pdbx_description
1 polymer ?
#
loop_
_entity_poly.entity_id
_entity_poly.type
_entity_poly.pdbx_seq_one_letter_code
_entity_poly.pdbx_strand_id
1 'polypeptide(L)' 'PGLRVAFDVGEHEDRMLPHCEVTEGLVERAGATVRVSRSASGHDRAGWRHALLRDVGWALGS' A
#
# COMPACT_ATOMS: atom_id res chain seq x y z
N PRO A 1 1.89 -20.81 -1.89
CA PRO A 1 2.32 -19.38 -1.78
C PRO A 1 1.19 -18.55 -1.15
N GLY A 2 1.49 -17.76 -0.12
CA GLY A 2 0.50 -16.88 0.51
C GLY A 2 0.17 -15.66 -0.35
N LEU A 3 -0.94 -14.98 -0.05
CA LEU A 3 -1.31 -13.72 -0.69
C LEU A 3 -0.26 -12.64 -0.37
N ARG A 4 0.16 -11.88 -1.37
CA ARG A 4 1.03 -10.71 -1.21
C ARG A 4 0.22 -9.46 -1.51
N VAL A 5 0.21 -8.50 -0.60
CA VAL A 5 -0.55 -7.26 -0.74
C VAL A 5 0.36 -6.07 -0.49
N ALA A 6 0.38 -5.13 -1.43
CA ALA A 6 1.03 -3.85 -1.27
C ALA A 6 -0.04 -2.76 -1.07
N PHE A 7 0.07 -2.03 0.03
CA PHE A 7 -0.73 -0.84 0.32
C PHE A 7 0.12 0.41 0.14
N ASP A 8 -0.46 1.42 -0.50
CA ASP A 8 0.13 2.74 -0.66
C ASP A 8 -0.94 3.80 -0.42
N VAL A 9 -0.62 4.77 0.43
CA VAL A 9 -1.42 5.99 0.64
C VAL A 9 -0.45 7.13 0.94
N GLY A 10 -0.74 8.30 0.40
CA GLY A 10 0.09 9.48 0.61
C GLY A 10 0.08 9.94 2.07
N GLU A 11 1.22 10.40 2.57
CA GLU A 11 1.36 10.97 3.91
C GLU A 11 0.50 12.23 4.10
N HIS A 12 0.14 12.93 3.02
CA HIS A 12 -0.75 14.10 3.08
C HIS A 12 -2.24 13.74 2.95
N GLU A 13 -2.58 12.45 2.91
CA GLU A 13 -3.96 11.96 2.91
C GLU A 13 -4.44 11.67 4.35
N ASP A 14 -4.36 12.68 5.24
CA ASP A 14 -4.63 12.56 6.69
C ASP A 14 -5.97 11.88 7.03
N ARG A 15 -6.99 12.07 6.19
CA ARG A 15 -8.31 11.46 6.38
C ARG A 15 -8.34 9.97 6.00
N MET A 16 -7.48 9.54 5.09
CA MET A 16 -7.45 8.18 4.58
C MET A 16 -6.56 7.27 5.44
N LEU A 17 -5.48 7.82 6.00
CA LEU A 17 -4.50 7.07 6.80
C LEU A 17 -5.14 6.15 7.88
N PRO A 18 -6.08 6.61 8.73
CA PRO A 18 -6.67 5.75 9.76
C PRO A 18 -7.46 4.56 9.19
N HIS A 19 -8.04 4.70 7.99
CA HIS A 19 -8.77 3.62 7.33
C HIS A 19 -7.82 2.60 6.68
N CYS A 20 -6.72 3.09 6.09
CA CYS A 20 -5.67 2.25 5.52
C CYS A 20 -5.01 1.40 6.60
N GLU A 21 -4.60 1.99 7.73
CA GLU A 21 -3.95 1.28 8.85
C GLU A 21 -4.79 0.09 9.37
N VAL A 22 -6.10 0.29 9.52
CA VAL A 22 -7.02 -0.79 9.94
C VAL A 22 -7.05 -1.93 8.92
N THR A 23 -7.10 -1.60 7.63
CA THR A 23 -7.19 -2.58 6.54
C THR A 23 -5.88 -3.35 6.38
N GLU A 24 -4.75 -2.63 6.42
CA GLU A 24 -3.40 -3.18 6.38
C GLU A 24 -3.22 -4.25 7.48
N GLY A 25 -3.57 -3.91 8.73
CA GLY A 25 -3.48 -4.84 9.85
C GLY A 25 -4.45 -6.02 9.77
N LEU A 26 -5.66 -5.84 9.21
CA LEU A 26 -6.60 -6.95 9.00
C LEU A 26 -6.05 -7.97 8.00
N VAL A 27 -5.46 -7.48 6.90
CA VAL A 27 -4.90 -8.33 5.84
C VAL A 27 -3.65 -9.06 6.32
N GLU A 28 -2.80 -8.40 7.11
CA GLU A 28 -1.67 -9.05 7.75
C GLU A 28 -2.12 -10.17 8.71
N ARG A 29 -3.09 -9.90 9.59
CA ARG A 29 -3.65 -10.91 10.51
C ARG A 29 -4.33 -12.09 9.79
N ALA A 30 -4.80 -11.88 8.57
CA ALA A 30 -5.33 -12.94 7.72
C ALA A 30 -4.24 -13.84 7.08
N GLY A 31 -2.95 -13.55 7.34
CA GLY A 31 -1.81 -14.35 6.89
C GLY A 31 -1.22 -13.92 5.55
N ALA A 32 -1.56 -12.73 5.05
CA ALA A 32 -0.93 -12.18 3.86
C ALA A 32 0.47 -11.61 4.19
N THR A 33 1.40 -11.69 3.24
CA THR A 33 2.61 -10.87 3.29
C THR A 33 2.23 -9.45 2.87
N VAL A 34 2.32 -8.51 3.81
CA VAL A 34 1.95 -7.12 3.60
C VAL A 34 3.19 -6.25 3.41
N ARG A 35 3.14 -5.35 2.42
CA ARG A 35 4.05 -4.22 2.29
C ARG A 35 3.25 -2.93 2.36
N VAL A 36 3.68 -2.01 3.20
CA VAL A 36 3.10 -0.68 3.33
C VAL A 36 4.10 0.35 2.86
N SER A 37 3.68 1.22 1.95
CA SER A 37 4.46 2.37 1.50
C SER A 37 3.71 3.66 1.82
N ARG A 38 4.46 4.69 2.17
CA ARG A 38 4.00 6.06 2.40
C ARG A 38 4.92 6.99 1.64
N SER A 39 4.36 7.91 0.86
CA SER A 39 5.12 8.94 0.15
C SER A 39 4.58 10.31 0.52
N ALA A 40 5.42 11.35 0.43
CA ALA A 40 5.03 12.74 0.60
C ALA A 40 4.16 13.26 -0.57
N SER A 41 3.01 12.61 -0.77
CA SER A 41 2.02 12.84 -1.82
C SER A 41 0.63 12.99 -1.21
N GLY A 42 -0.27 13.59 -1.98
CA GLY A 42 -1.69 13.65 -1.64
C GLY A 42 -2.50 12.73 -2.55
N HIS A 43 -3.77 13.07 -2.72
CA HIS A 43 -4.68 12.34 -3.58
C HIS A 43 -4.47 12.68 -5.07
N ASP A 44 -3.36 12.20 -5.65
CA ASP A 44 -2.94 12.56 -7.00
C ASP A 44 -2.49 11.38 -7.88
N ARG A 45 -2.74 11.51 -9.18
CA ARG A 45 -2.47 10.44 -10.15
C ARG A 45 -0.99 10.17 -10.40
N ALA A 46 -0.13 11.17 -10.21
CA ALA A 46 1.30 11.02 -10.46
C ALA A 46 1.94 10.16 -9.37
N GLY A 47 1.54 10.36 -8.10
CA GLY A 47 1.85 9.50 -6.97
C GLY A 47 1.41 8.07 -7.22
N TRP A 48 0.14 7.85 -7.57
CA TRP A 48 -0.39 6.50 -7.83
C TRP A 48 0.32 5.76 -8.96
N ARG A 49 0.70 6.46 -10.04
CA ARG A 49 1.45 5.84 -11.13
C ARG A 49 2.81 5.32 -10.66
N HIS A 50 3.52 6.06 -9.82
CA HIS A 50 4.78 5.60 -9.24
C HIS A 50 4.57 4.42 -8.29
N ALA A 51 3.57 4.51 -7.41
CA ALA A 51 3.22 3.42 -6.50
C ALA A 51 2.91 2.12 -7.25
N LEU A 52 2.07 2.20 -8.30
CA LEU A 52 1.69 1.04 -9.11
C LEU A 52 2.90 0.29 -9.68
N LEU A 53 3.83 1.00 -10.32
CA LEU A 53 5.02 0.39 -10.93
C LEU A 53 5.92 -0.29 -9.88
N ARG A 54 6.17 0.39 -8.76
CA ARG A 54 6.99 -0.12 -7.66
C ARG A 54 6.36 -1.36 -7.03
N ASP A 55 5.06 -1.30 -6.74
CA ASP A 55 4.39 -2.31 -5.92
C ASP A 55 4.00 -3.55 -6.71
N VAL A 56 3.66 -3.41 -7.99
CA VAL A 56 3.51 -4.56 -8.89
C VAL A 56 4.84 -5.28 -9.05
N GLY A 57 5.94 -4.54 -9.21
CA GLY A 57 7.29 -5.12 -9.27
C GLY A 57 7.62 -5.93 -8.02
N TRP A 58 7.27 -5.42 -6.84
CA TRP A 58 7.42 -6.18 -5.60
C TRP A 58 6.50 -7.41 -5.59
N ALA A 59 5.20 -7.26 -5.84
CA ALA A 59 4.21 -8.33 -5.70
C ALA A 59 4.48 -9.52 -6.64
N LEU A 60 5.00 -9.24 -7.84
CA LEU A 60 5.35 -10.24 -8.85
C LEU A 60 6.80 -10.72 -8.77
N GLY A 61 7.69 -10.00 -8.09
CA GLY A 61 9.10 -10.38 -7.94
C GLY A 61 9.27 -11.60 -7.05
N SER A 62 10.12 -12.54 -7.47
CA SER A 62 10.42 -13.82 -6.78
C SER A 62 11.01 -13.63 -5.39
#